data_AF-A0A945W2P3-F1
#
_entry.id   AF-A0A945W2P3-F1
#
_cell.length_a   1.000
_cell.length_b   1.000
_cell.length_c   1.000
_cell.angle_alpha   90.00
_cell.angle_beta   90.00
_cell.angle_gamma   90.00
#
_symmetry.space_group_name_H-M   'P 1'
#
loop_
_entity.id
_entity.type
_entity.pdbx_description
1 polymer ?
#
loop_
_entity_poly.entity_id
_entity_poly.type
_entity_poly.pdbx_seq_one_letter_code
_entity_poly.pdbx_strand_id
1 'polypeptide(L)' 'MLVLARRQGESLKIGNGIEITVKQINPSHIDLRINNSKDIIIDKWKNKITQSHQEATLVSVKV' A
#
# COMPACT_ATOMS: atom_id res chain seq x y z
N MET A 1 12.61 10.30 11.03
CA MET A 1 11.66 10.24 9.89
C MET A 1 12.43 9.80 8.67
N LEU A 2 12.08 8.66 8.07
CA LEU A 2 12.70 8.17 6.84
C LEU A 2 11.80 8.52 5.66
N VAL A 3 12.36 9.14 4.63
CA VAL A 3 11.64 9.50 3.39
C VAL A 3 12.32 8.81 2.23
N LEU A 4 11.56 8.04 1.45
CA LEU A 4 12.06 7.30 0.30
C LEU A 4 11.26 7.67 -0.94
N ALA A 5 11.95 8.11 -1.99
CA ALA A 5 11.31 8.34 -3.29
C ALA A 5 11.07 6.99 -3.99
N ARG A 6 9.87 6.85 -4.58
CA ARG A 6 9.48 5.69 -5.40
C ARG A 6 8.72 6.15 -6.64
N ARG A 7 9.03 5.53 -7.77
CA ARG A 7 8.33 5.70 -9.06
C ARG A 7 7.29 4.60 -9.23
N GLN A 8 6.37 4.79 -10.19
CA GLN A 8 5.44 3.74 -10.58
C GLN A 8 6.19 2.45 -10.97
N GLY A 9 5.75 1.33 -10.41
CA GLY A 9 6.38 0.01 -10.55
C GLY A 9 7.42 -0.33 -9.48
N GLU A 10 7.93 0.65 -8.73
CA GLU A 10 8.93 0.38 -7.68
C GLU A 10 8.28 -0.09 -6.37
N SER A 11 9.01 -0.94 -5.65
CA SER A 11 8.59 -1.46 -4.34
C SER A 11 9.51 -1.04 -3.18
N LEU A 12 8.93 -1.05 -1.98
CA LEU A 12 9.62 -0.92 -0.72
C LEU A 12 9.37 -2.18 0.11
N LYS A 13 10.45 -2.83 0.53
CA LYS A 13 10.38 -3.94 1.49
C LYS A 13 10.66 -3.43 2.90
N ILE A 14 9.83 -3.84 3.85
CA ILE A 14 9.97 -3.53 5.27
C ILE A 14 10.08 -4.86 6.02
N GLY A 15 11.28 -5.17 6.51
CA GLY A 15 11.59 -6.50 7.03
C GLY A 15 11.34 -7.60 6.00
N ASN A 16 10.90 -8.76 6.47
CA ASN A 16 10.64 -9.93 5.62
C ASN A 16 9.13 -10.14 5.32
N GLY A 17 8.26 -9.35 5.94
CA GLY A 17 6.82 -9.62 5.95
C GLY A 17 5.97 -8.62 5.18
N ILE A 18 6.52 -7.50 4.69
CA ILE A 18 5.77 -6.43 4.03
C ILE A 18 6.49 -5.96 2.77
N GLU A 19 5.75 -5.89 1.67
CA GLU A 19 6.15 -5.23 0.43
C GLU A 19 5.06 -4.25 -0.01
N ILE A 20 5.46 -2.99 -0.23
CA ILE A 20 4.60 -1.91 -0.70
C ILE A 20 5.05 -1.53 -2.11
N THR A 21 4.17 -1.67 -3.11
CA THR A 21 4.47 -1.32 -4.51
C THR A 21 3.63 -0.13 -4.95
N VAL A 22 4.26 0.87 -5.59
CA VAL A 22 3.55 1.95 -6.26
C VAL A 22 2.97 1.40 -7.57
N LYS A 23 1.68 1.05 -7.57
CA LYS A 23 1.05 0.40 -8.73
C LYS A 23 0.75 1.41 -9.82
N GLN A 24 0.14 2.54 -9.45
CA GLN A 24 -0.26 3.57 -10.41
C GLN A 24 -0.25 4.94 -9.75
N ILE A 25 0.25 5.94 -10.47
CA ILE A 25 0.22 7.35 -10.06
C ILE A 25 -0.84 8.06 -10.90
N ASN A 26 -1.91 8.53 -10.26
CA ASN A 26 -2.96 9.32 -10.89
C ASN A 26 -2.85 10.78 -10.44
N PRO A 27 -3.48 11.75 -11.14
CA PRO A 27 -3.37 13.16 -10.81
C PRO A 27 -3.84 13.54 -9.39
N SER A 28 -4.78 12.78 -8.82
CA SER A 28 -5.40 13.07 -7.52
C SER A 28 -5.11 12.02 -6.44
N HIS A 29 -4.52 10.89 -6.81
CA HIS A 29 -4.25 9.79 -5.88
C HIS A 29 -3.19 8.84 -6.42
N ILE A 30 -2.60 8.04 -5.54
CA ILE A 30 -1.66 6.97 -5.87
C ILE A 30 -2.26 5.66 -5.41
N ASP A 31 -2.29 4.67 -6.29
CA ASP A 31 -2.66 3.31 -5.94
C ASP A 31 -1.42 2.53 -5.48
N LEU A 32 -1.46 2.09 -4.23
CA LEU A 32 -0.46 1.25 -3.61
C LEU A 32 -0.99 -0.19 -3.52
N ARG A 33 -0.15 -1.15 -3.89
CA ARG A 33 -0.36 -2.56 -3.58
C ARG A 33 0.45 -2.89 -2.34
N ILE A 34 -0.20 -3.40 -1.30
CA ILE A 34 0.46 -3.86 -0.08
C ILE A 34 0.33 -5.38 -0.05
N ASN A 35 1.47 -6.06 -0.11
CA ASN A 35 1.59 -7.50 0.12
C ASN A 35 2.16 -7.72 1.51
N ASN A 36 1.49 -8.53 2.32
CA ASN A 36 1.89 -8.78 3.69
C ASN A 36 1.60 -10.23 4.10
N SER A 37 2.33 -10.70 5.10
CA SER A 37 2.03 -11.95 5.79
C SER A 37 0.72 -11.83 6.58
N LYS A 38 0.00 -12.95 6.75
CA LYS A 38 -1.36 -13.01 7.34
C LYS A 38 -1.45 -12.55 8.79
N ASP A 39 -0.33 -12.54 9.49
CA ASP A 39 -0.16 -12.09 10.88
C ASP A 39 -0.02 -10.56 11.00
N ILE A 40 0.13 -9.85 9.89
CA ILE A 40 0.29 -8.39 9.87
C ILE A 40 -1.05 -7.74 9.50
N ILE A 41 -1.52 -6.83 10.35
CA ILE A 41 -2.72 -6.05 10.10
C ILE A 41 -2.34 -4.77 9.35
N ILE A 42 -2.98 -4.56 8.19
CA ILE A 42 -2.85 -3.32 7.41
C ILE A 42 -4.13 -2.51 7.59
N ASP A 43 -4.10 -1.54 8.50
CA ASP A 43 -5.20 -0.61 8.66
C ASP A 43 -5.07 0.54 7.66
N LYS A 44 -6.09 0.68 6.79
CA LYS A 44 -6.25 1.91 6.02
C LYS A 44 -6.76 2.98 6.98
N TRP A 45 -6.04 4.10 7.07
CA TRP A 45 -6.58 5.27 7.76
C TRP A 45 -7.83 5.75 7.02
N LYS A 46 -9.02 5.35 7.51
CA LYS A 46 -10.33 5.63 6.91
C LYS A 46 -10.52 7.15 6.78
N ASN A 47 -11.07 7.65 5.67
CA ASN A 47 -12.49 7.47 5.35
C ASN A 47 -12.91 6.05 4.95
N LYS A 48 -14.05 5.61 5.49
CA LYS A 48 -14.54 4.22 5.57
C LYS A 48 -14.54 3.47 4.23
N ILE A 49 -13.63 2.52 4.06
CA ILE A 49 -13.87 1.34 3.21
C ILE A 49 -13.74 0.10 4.09
N THR A 50 -14.85 -0.62 4.23
CA THR A 50 -14.89 -1.96 4.78
C THR A 50 -14.74 -2.90 3.59
N GLN A 51 -13.74 -3.78 3.57
CA GLN A 51 -13.89 -5.04 2.84
C GLN A 51 -12.95 -6.13 3.33
N SER A 52 -13.56 -7.31 3.37
CA SER A 52 -13.13 -8.64 3.79
C SER A 52 -12.02 -9.23 2.94
N HIS A 53 -11.16 -10.02 3.60
CA HIS A 53 -10.28 -11.07 3.10
C HIS A 53 -10.36 -11.41 1.59
N GLN A 54 -9.31 -11.11 0.82
CA GLN A 54 -8.30 -12.06 0.30
C GLN A 54 -7.33 -11.33 -0.68
N GLU A 55 -6.08 -11.81 -0.69
CA GLU A 55 -4.93 -11.50 -1.55
C GLU A 55 -4.76 -10.07 -2.11
N ALA A 56 -3.79 -9.36 -1.51
CA ALA A 56 -3.28 -8.03 -1.88
C ALA A 56 -4.29 -6.88 -1.78
N THR A 57 -4.07 -6.03 -0.79
CA THR A 57 -4.92 -4.85 -0.56
C THR A 57 -4.47 -3.70 -1.46
N LEU A 58 -5.38 -3.18 -2.29
CA LEU A 58 -5.19 -1.91 -3.01
C LEU A 58 -5.59 -0.73 -2.11
N VAL A 59 -4.69 0.23 -1.94
CA VAL A 59 -4.91 1.46 -1.16
C VAL A 59 -4.71 2.66 -2.07
N SER A 60 -5.72 3.51 -2.21
CA SER A 60 -5.58 4.79 -2.91
C SER A 60 -5.29 5.89 -1.90
N VAL A 61 -4.16 6.59 -2.07
CA VAL A 61 -3.72 7.69 -1.20
C VAL A 61 -3.88 9.01 -1.95
N LYS A 62 -4.64 9.95 -1.39
CA LYS A 62 -4.84 11.29 -1.98
C LYS A 62 -3.55 12.10 -1.87
N VAL A 63 -3.15 12.76 -2.96
CA VAL A 63 -2.00 13.68 -3.01
C VAL A 63 -2.46 15.11 -2.70
#